data_AF-A0A1P8K0S6-F1
#
_entry.id   AF-A0A1P8K0S6-F1
#
_cell.length_a   1.000
_cell.length_b   1.000
_cell.length_c   1.000
_cell.angle_alpha   90.00
_cell.angle_beta   90.00
_cell.angle_gamma   90.00
#
_symmetry.space_group_name_H-M   'P 1'
#
loop_
_entity.id
_entity.type
_entity.pdbx_description
1 polymer ?
#
loop_
_entity_poly.entity_id
_entity_poly.type
_entity_poly.pdbx_seq_one_letter_code
_entity_poly.pdbx_strand_id
1 'polypeptide(L)'
;MRKLVFVSDDYDGLAALMAEFLKRRTDWDAAAMKDGAEVLEEARRRRPDICILDIDMPRIGGIQAARELRRMFPGDTPLLVGMSGIAPLATLSGVFDHVFAKPLDIEELVRRIDPSQDLMI
;
A
#
# COMPACT_ATOMS: atom_id res chain seq x y z
N MET A 1 -11.24 -8.82 -12.45
CA MET A 1 -9.88 -8.55 -12.98
C MET A 1 -8.94 -8.56 -11.80
N ARG A 2 -7.74 -9.14 -11.95
CA ARG A 2 -6.75 -9.19 -10.88
C ARG A 2 -6.25 -7.78 -10.55
N LYS A 3 -6.33 -7.38 -9.27
CA LYS A 3 -5.86 -6.07 -8.81
C LYS A 3 -4.33 -6.00 -8.80
N LEU A 4 -3.75 -4.95 -9.35
CA LEU A 4 -2.33 -4.63 -9.25
C LEU A 4 -2.07 -3.87 -7.94
N VAL A 5 -1.18 -4.40 -7.11
CA VAL A 5 -0.91 -3.85 -5.77
C VAL A 5 0.57 -3.51 -5.65
N PHE A 6 0.86 -2.31 -5.20
CA PHE A 6 2.23 -1.93 -4.84
C PHE A 6 2.38 -1.90 -3.33
N VAL A 7 3.49 -2.46 -2.84
CA VAL A 7 3.85 -2.47 -1.43
C VAL A 7 5.21 -1.80 -1.28
N SER A 8 5.34 -0.79 -0.42
CA SER A 8 6.63 -0.17 -0.13
C SER A 8 6.95 -0.16 1.35
N ASP A 9 8.21 -0.43 1.66
CA ASP A 9 8.80 -0.39 3.00
C ASP A 9 10.29 -0.07 2.84
N ASP A 10 10.89 0.65 3.79
CA ASP A 10 12.32 1.00 3.69
C ASP A 10 13.25 -0.20 3.90
N TYR A 11 12.69 -1.32 4.35
CA TYR A 11 13.33 -2.63 4.31
C TYR A 11 12.79 -3.50 3.16
N ASP A 12 13.50 -3.50 2.03
CA ASP A 12 13.16 -4.24 0.79
C ASP A 12 12.68 -5.69 1.04
N GLY A 13 13.30 -6.39 1.98
CA GLY A 13 12.95 -7.77 2.32
C GLY A 13 11.55 -7.92 2.91
N LEU A 14 11.08 -6.94 3.69
CA LEU A 14 9.74 -6.94 4.28
C LEU A 14 8.69 -6.62 3.21
N ALA A 15 8.94 -5.62 2.36
CA ALA A 15 8.06 -5.31 1.24
C ALA A 15 7.88 -6.52 0.29
N ALA A 16 8.98 -7.20 -0.05
CA ALA A 16 8.95 -8.42 -0.87
C ALA A 16 8.17 -9.56 -0.21
N LEU A 17 8.39 -9.80 1.08
CA LEU A 17 7.69 -10.83 1.83
C LEU A 17 6.18 -10.56 1.89
N MET A 18 5.79 -9.31 2.17
CA MET A 18 4.39 -8.90 2.18
C MET A 18 3.73 -9.07 0.82
N ALA A 19 4.39 -8.67 -0.27
CA ALA A 19 3.87 -8.85 -1.62
C ALA A 19 3.64 -10.34 -1.94
N GLU A 20 4.57 -11.22 -1.52
CA GLU A 20 4.42 -12.67 -1.69
C GLU A 20 3.24 -13.23 -0.87
N PHE A 21 3.06 -12.78 0.37
CA PHE A 21 1.91 -13.19 1.19
C PHE A 21 0.58 -12.74 0.58
N LEU A 22 0.50 -11.49 0.09
CA LEU A 22 -0.69 -10.98 -0.59
C LEU A 22 -1.03 -11.81 -1.82
N LYS A 23 -0.04 -12.16 -2.65
CA LYS A 23 -0.21 -13.03 -3.83
C LYS A 23 -0.68 -14.45 -3.47
N ARG A 24 -0.30 -14.97 -2.31
CA ARG A 24 -0.73 -16.30 -1.83
C ARG A 24 -2.14 -16.28 -1.26
N ARG A 25 -2.52 -15.18 -0.62
CA ARG A 25 -3.76 -15.06 0.14
C ARG A 25 -4.94 -14.50 -0.66
N THR A 26 -4.63 -13.79 -1.75
CA THR A 26 -5.60 -13.09 -2.59
C THR A 26 -5.36 -13.42 -4.06
N ASP A 27 -6.29 -13.04 -4.93
CA ASP A 27 -6.10 -13.10 -6.37
C ASP A 27 -5.25 -11.93 -6.93
N TRP A 28 -4.64 -11.09 -6.08
CA TRP A 28 -3.92 -9.88 -6.47
C TRP A 28 -2.55 -10.13 -7.10
N ASP A 29 -2.10 -9.17 -7.91
CA ASP A 29 -0.73 -9.08 -8.42
C ASP A 29 0.06 -8.07 -7.60
N ALA A 30 0.64 -8.50 -6.49
CA ALA A 30 1.41 -7.61 -5.62
C ALA A 30 2.89 -7.51 -6.01
N ALA A 31 3.43 -6.30 -6.07
CA ALA A 31 4.84 -6.03 -6.34
C ALA A 31 5.44 -5.13 -5.25
N ALA A 32 6.65 -5.47 -4.81
CA ALA A 32 7.41 -4.66 -3.87
C ALA A 32 8.09 -3.48 -4.57
N MET A 33 8.11 -2.35 -3.88
CA MET A 33 8.82 -1.12 -4.22
C MET A 33 9.72 -0.75 -3.05
N LYS A 34 10.88 -0.16 -3.33
CA LYS A 34 11.91 0.18 -2.35
C LYS A 34 11.60 1.45 -1.57
N ASP A 35 10.90 2.39 -2.20
CA ASP A 35 10.56 3.67 -1.59
C ASP A 35 9.39 4.35 -2.31
N GLY A 36 8.97 5.51 -1.81
CA GLY A 36 7.92 6.31 -2.41
C GLY A 36 8.26 6.86 -3.80
N ALA A 37 9.55 6.98 -4.17
CA ALA A 37 9.93 7.43 -5.49
C ALA A 37 9.68 6.35 -6.55
N GLU A 38 10.07 5.10 -6.25
CA GLU A 38 9.80 3.96 -7.13
C GLU A 38 8.30 3.69 -7.26
N VAL A 39 7.53 3.82 -6.17
CA VAL A 39 6.06 3.77 -6.22
C VAL A 39 5.51 4.76 -7.24
N LEU A 40 5.95 6.03 -7.19
CA LEU A 40 5.44 7.06 -8.10
C LEU A 40 5.86 6.83 -9.55
N GLU A 41 7.10 6.37 -9.79
CA GLU A 41 7.58 6.03 -11.12
C GLU A 41 6.75 4.88 -11.73
N GLU A 42 6.61 3.79 -10.98
CA GLU A 42 5.89 2.61 -11.45
C GLU A 42 4.38 2.85 -11.54
N ALA A 43 3.82 3.72 -10.70
CA ALA A 43 2.41 4.09 -10.79
C ALA A 43 2.10 4.83 -12.09
N ARG A 44 2.99 5.70 -12.58
CA ARG A 44 2.83 6.35 -13.89
C ARG A 44 2.78 5.34 -15.04
N ARG A 45 3.50 4.23 -14.91
CA ARG A 45 3.66 3.21 -15.97
C ARG A 45 2.54 2.19 -15.97
N ARG A 46 2.16 1.70 -14.79
CA ARG A 46 1.29 0.51 -14.65
C ARG A 46 -0.06 0.78 -14.01
N ARG A 47 -0.27 1.95 -13.40
CA ARG A 47 -1.52 2.35 -12.71
C ARG A 47 -2.02 1.28 -11.72
N PRO A 48 -1.47 1.21 -10.50
CA PRO A 48 -1.92 0.26 -9.50
C PRO A 48 -3.37 0.51 -9.09
N ASP A 49 -4.05 -0.52 -8.60
CA ASP A 49 -5.35 -0.43 -7.95
C ASP A 49 -5.22 -0.10 -6.45
N ILE A 50 -4.14 -0.58 -5.82
CA ILE A 50 -3.87 -0.39 -4.38
C ILE A 50 -2.39 -0.04 -4.18
N CYS A 51 -2.11 0.94 -3.31
CA CYS A 51 -0.77 1.24 -2.82
C CYS A 51 -0.73 1.08 -1.29
N ILE A 52 0.05 0.13 -0.81
CA ILE A 52 0.32 -0.12 0.61
C ILE A 52 1.68 0.49 0.92
N LEU A 53 1.68 1.61 1.63
CA LEU A 53 2.85 2.48 1.78
C LEU A 53 3.28 2.55 3.25
N ASP A 54 4.51 2.17 3.51
CA ASP A 54 5.17 2.55 4.75
C ASP A 54 5.31 4.07 4.85
N ILE A 55 4.90 4.60 6.00
CA ILE A 55 4.91 6.03 6.28
C ILE A 55 6.28 6.48 6.77
N ASP A 56 6.98 5.59 7.46
CA ASP A 56 8.20 5.92 8.20
C ASP A 56 9.47 5.82 7.31
N MET A 57 9.32 5.73 5.98
CA MET A 57 10.43 5.67 5.02
C MET A 57 11.23 6.98 4.92
N PRO A 58 12.57 6.92 4.73
CA PRO A 58 13.39 8.09 4.46
C PRO A 58 13.17 8.65 3.05
N ARG A 59 13.50 9.93 2.84
CA ARG A 59 13.33 10.68 1.58
C ARG A 59 11.87 10.90 1.21
N ILE A 60 11.34 10.23 0.17
CA ILE A 60 9.92 10.30 -0.19
C ILE A 60 9.18 9.26 0.64
N GLY A 61 8.67 9.69 1.79
CA GLY A 61 7.87 8.86 2.67
C GLY A 61 6.45 8.61 2.14
N GLY A 62 5.74 7.65 2.75
CA GLY A 62 4.41 7.24 2.32
C GLY A 62 3.39 8.38 2.24
N ILE A 63 3.46 9.39 3.14
CA ILE A 63 2.56 10.55 3.11
C ILE A 63 2.76 11.39 1.85
N GLN A 64 4.02 11.63 1.46
CA GLN A 64 4.32 12.41 0.28
C GLN A 64 3.92 11.63 -0.99
N ALA A 65 4.24 10.34 -1.06
CA ALA A 65 3.83 9.48 -2.16
C ALA A 65 2.29 9.43 -2.31
N ALA A 66 1.55 9.28 -1.21
CA ALA A 66 0.08 9.28 -1.20
C ALA A 66 -0.51 10.58 -1.79
N ARG A 67 0.04 11.74 -1.39
CA ARG A 67 -0.41 13.05 -1.92
C ARG A 67 -0.13 13.17 -3.41
N GLU A 68 1.04 12.76 -3.86
CA GLU A 68 1.40 12.80 -5.29
C GLU A 68 0.55 11.83 -6.12
N LEU A 69 0.25 10.63 -5.61
CA LEU A 69 -0.67 9.69 -6.27
C LEU A 69 -2.07 10.30 -6.46
N ARG A 70 -2.62 10.98 -5.44
CA ARG A 70 -3.90 11.70 -5.56
C ARG A 70 -3.86 12.80 -6.62
N ARG A 71 -2.72 13.50 -6.76
CA ARG A 71 -2.54 14.54 -7.79
C ARG A 71 -2.37 13.95 -9.19
N MET A 72 -1.68 12.80 -9.30
CA MET A 72 -1.43 12.11 -10.57
C MET A 72 -2.70 11.47 -11.15
N PHE A 73 -3.61 11.01 -10.28
CA PHE A 73 -4.82 10.29 -10.68
C PHE A 73 -6.09 10.96 -10.13
N PRO A 74 -6.42 12.19 -10.57
CA PRO A 74 -7.61 12.89 -10.09
C PRO A 74 -8.88 12.14 -10.51
N GLY A 75 -9.69 11.74 -9.52
CA GLY A 75 -10.95 11.00 -9.74
C GLY A 75 -10.79 9.50 -9.97
N ASP A 76 -9.56 8.99 -10.00
CA ASP A 76 -9.23 7.56 -10.25
C ASP A 76 -8.00 7.16 -9.42
N THR A 77 -7.90 7.67 -8.20
CA THR A 77 -6.76 7.40 -7.32
C THR A 77 -6.78 5.94 -6.87
N PRO A 78 -5.64 5.22 -6.87
CA PRO A 78 -5.56 3.91 -6.22
C PRO A 78 -6.01 4.00 -4.76
N LEU A 79 -6.48 2.89 -4.21
CA LEU A 79 -6.70 2.79 -2.78
C LEU A 79 -5.37 2.97 -2.04
N LEU A 80 -5.30 3.98 -1.17
CA LEU A 80 -4.09 4.32 -0.43
C LEU A 80 -4.17 3.76 0.98
N VAL A 81 -3.29 2.83 1.29
CA VAL A 81 -3.16 2.20 2.60
C VAL A 81 -1.83 2.65 3.22
N GLY A 82 -1.90 3.29 4.39
CA GLY A 82 -0.72 3.71 5.13
C GLY A 82 -0.36 2.73 6.24
N MET A 83 0.93 2.49 6.46
CA MET A 83 1.44 1.69 7.57
C MET A 83 2.42 2.52 8.38
N SER A 84 2.31 2.50 9.71
CA SER A 84 3.30 3.18 10.56
C SER A 84 3.59 2.40 11.83
N GLY A 85 4.85 2.42 12.25
CA GLY A 85 5.29 1.93 13.56
C GLY A 85 5.45 3.03 14.61
N ILE A 86 5.36 4.30 14.22
CA ILE A 86 5.74 5.45 15.06
C ILE A 86 4.65 6.52 15.13
N ALA A 87 4.04 6.87 13.99
CA ALA A 87 3.10 7.97 13.89
C ALA A 87 1.73 7.59 14.48
N PRO A 88 1.10 8.47 15.29
CA PRO A 88 -0.27 8.24 15.75
C PRO A 88 -1.23 8.23 14.56
N LEU A 89 -1.98 7.14 14.38
CA LEU A 89 -2.88 6.93 13.22
C LEU A 89 -3.84 8.10 12.97
N ALA A 90 -4.30 8.77 14.03
CA ALA A 90 -5.19 9.93 13.94
C ALA A 90 -4.61 11.10 13.12
N THR A 91 -3.28 11.27 13.12
CA THR A 91 -2.58 12.34 12.37
C THR A 91 -2.53 12.08 10.86
N LEU A 92 -2.87 10.85 10.45
CA LEU A 92 -2.79 10.38 9.07
C LEU A 92 -4.17 10.37 8.38
N SER A 93 -5.21 10.76 9.13
CA SER A 93 -6.58 10.94 8.65
C SER A 93 -6.62 11.88 7.44
N GLY A 94 -7.31 11.46 6.38
CA GLY A 94 -7.50 12.24 5.14
C GLY A 94 -6.35 12.16 4.14
N VAL A 95 -5.22 11.53 4.48
CA VAL A 95 -4.15 11.23 3.51
C VAL A 95 -4.40 9.87 2.86
N PHE A 96 -4.65 8.86 3.70
CA PHE A 96 -4.89 7.48 3.31
C PHE A 96 -6.37 7.12 3.50
N ASP A 97 -6.83 6.13 2.74
CA ASP A 97 -8.18 5.57 2.88
C ASP A 97 -8.22 4.58 4.06
N HIS A 98 -7.10 3.89 4.32
CA HIS A 98 -6.91 3.08 5.51
C HIS A 98 -5.52 3.29 6.11
N VAL A 99 -5.42 3.18 7.44
CA VAL A 99 -4.13 3.19 8.14
C VAL A 99 -4.05 2.02 9.10
N PHE A 100 -2.89 1.40 9.16
CA PHE A 100 -2.58 0.27 10.02
C PHE A 100 -1.32 0.55 10.84
N ALA A 101 -1.31 0.04 12.07
CA ALA A 101 -0.10 0.01 12.87
C ALA A 101 0.78 -1.17 12.45
N LYS A 102 2.10 -0.99 12.50
CA LYS A 102 3.05 -2.11 12.47
C LYS A 102 3.11 -2.76 13.88
N PRO A 103 3.21 -4.11 14.00
CA PRO A 103 3.28 -5.09 12.91
C PRO A 103 1.93 -5.27 12.21
N LEU A 104 1.96 -5.39 10.89
CA LEU A 104 0.77 -5.50 10.06
C LEU A 104 0.26 -6.94 10.00
N ASP A 105 -1.02 -7.15 10.32
CA ASP A 105 -1.72 -8.40 10.05
C ASP A 105 -2.29 -8.38 8.62
N ILE A 106 -1.81 -9.28 7.76
CA ILE A 106 -2.23 -9.37 6.36
C ILE A 106 -3.69 -9.81 6.25
N GLU A 107 -4.17 -10.68 7.14
CA GLU A 107 -5.56 -11.14 7.15
C GLU A 107 -6.49 -9.98 7.50
N GLU A 108 -6.14 -9.20 8.53
CA GLU A 108 -6.91 -8.02 8.90
C GLU A 108 -6.88 -6.96 7.79
N LEU A 109 -5.71 -6.74 7.16
CA LEU A 109 -5.57 -5.81 6.04
C LEU A 109 -6.50 -6.21 4.90
N VAL A 110 -6.43 -7.46 4.44
CA VAL A 110 -7.24 -7.95 3.32
C VAL A 110 -8.72 -7.83 3.66
N ARG A 111 -9.14 -8.28 4.84
CA ARG A 111 -10.54 -8.17 5.28
C ARG A 111 -11.06 -6.74 5.28
N ARG A 112 -10.25 -5.76 5.70
CA ARG A 112 -10.66 -4.36 5.80
C ARG A 112 -10.72 -3.65 4.46
N ILE A 113 -9.83 -4.00 3.52
CA ILE A 113 -9.72 -3.28 2.24
C ILE A 113 -10.38 -4.01 1.06
N ASP A 114 -10.58 -5.31 1.17
CA ASP A 114 -11.32 -6.12 0.21
C ASP A 114 -11.93 -7.37 0.86
N PRO A 115 -13.05 -7.21 1.59
CA PRO A 115 -13.71 -8.31 2.29
C PRO A 115 -14.10 -9.50 1.40
N SER A 116 -14.18 -9.31 0.08
CA SER A 116 -14.54 -10.38 -0.86
C SER A 116 -13.48 -11.49 -0.96
N GLN A 117 -12.22 -11.19 -0.60
CA GLN A 117 -11.11 -12.14 -0.59
C GLN A 117 -11.15 -13.10 0.62
N ASP A 118 -11.93 -12.78 1.66
CA ASP A 118 -12.11 -13.64 2.84
C ASP A 118 -13.04 -14.85 2.56
N LEU A 119 -13.83 -14.81 1.48
CA LEU A 119 -14.76 -15.90 1.12
C LEU A 119 -14.11 -16.99 0.25
N MET A 120 -12.82 -16.90 -0.05
CA MET A 120 -12.09 -17.83 -0.94
C MET A 120 -11.35 -18.96 -0.20
N ILE A 121 -11.62 -19.15 1.09
CA ILE A 121 -11.05 -20.21 1.94
C ILE A 121 -12.10 -21.29 2.23
#